data_AF-A0A2H9LT43-F1
#
_entry.id   AF-A0A2H9LT43-F1
#
_cell.length_a   1.000
_cell.length_b   1.000
_cell.length_c   1.000
_cell.angle_alpha   90.00
_cell.angle_beta   90.00
_cell.angle_gamma   90.00
#
_symmetry.space_group_name_H-M   'P 1'
#
loop_
_entity.id
_entity.type
_entity.pdbx_description
1 polymer ?
#
loop_
_entity_poly.entity_id
_entity_poly.type
_entity_poly.pdbx_seq_one_letter_code
_entity_poly.pdbx_strand_id
1 'polypeptide(L)'
;MVETSLEMVKQIDITKFASNVTKEYYEIIRELMTIILLLDGYKTFGEGAHRRLIGYLEENYKQFNSYEISLIDSLRITRNKISYNGFFVEETYIQRKLEDILKLINKLKEIVKEKID
;
A
#
# COMPACT_ATOMS: atom_id res chain seq x y z
N MET A 1 -11.88 4.70 7.28
CA MET A 1 -11.49 3.27 7.40
C MET A 1 -9.98 3.12 7.51
N VAL A 2 -9.19 3.78 6.66
CA VAL A 2 -7.71 3.81 6.73
C VAL A 2 -7.14 3.94 8.15
N GLU A 3 -7.56 4.92 8.96
CA GLU A 3 -7.03 5.08 10.32
C GLU A 3 -7.31 3.88 11.23
N THR A 4 -8.54 3.36 11.18
CA THR A 4 -8.93 2.16 11.94
C THR A 4 -8.13 0.94 11.50
N SER A 5 -7.90 0.77 10.19
CA SER A 5 -7.07 -0.31 9.65
C SER A 5 -5.61 -0.17 10.08
N LEU A 6 -5.08 1.06 10.11
CA LEU A 6 -3.72 1.35 10.55
C LEU A 6 -3.54 1.13 12.06
N GLU A 7 -4.55 1.46 12.86
CA GLU A 7 -4.57 1.16 14.28
C GLU A 7 -4.61 -0.36 14.52
N MET A 8 -5.51 -1.07 13.82
CA MET A 8 -5.61 -2.52 13.90
C MET A 8 -4.29 -3.22 13.55
N VAL A 9 -3.67 -2.88 12.41
CA VAL A 9 -2.44 -3.57 11.96
C VAL A 9 -1.28 -3.38 12.95
N LYS A 10 -1.23 -2.25 13.67
CA LYS A 10 -0.22 -1.99 14.72
C LYS A 10 -0.38 -2.89 15.95
N GLN A 11 -1.58 -3.45 16.18
CA GLN A 11 -1.85 -4.36 17.30
C GLN A 11 -1.54 -5.83 16.95
N ILE A 12 -1.28 -6.14 15.68
CA ILE A 12 -1.01 -7.50 15.24
C ILE A 12 0.45 -7.86 15.55
N ASP A 13 0.65 -9.01 16.19
CA ASP A 13 1.97 -9.57 16.46
C ASP A 13 2.67 -9.93 15.13
N ILE A 14 3.58 -9.06 14.69
CA ILE A 14 4.32 -9.20 13.43
C ILE A 14 5.18 -10.47 13.37
N THR A 15 5.60 -10.99 14.53
CA THR A 15 6.44 -12.21 14.60
C THR A 15 5.62 -13.46 14.27
N LYS A 16 4.32 -13.43 14.55
CA LYS A 16 3.40 -14.54 14.28
C LYS A 16 2.64 -14.38 12.97
N PHE A 17 2.34 -13.15 12.58
CA PHE A 17 1.38 -12.85 11.52
C PHE A 17 1.98 -11.96 10.42
N ALA A 18 3.26 -12.12 10.12
CA ALA A 18 3.99 -11.34 9.11
C ALA A 18 3.29 -11.28 7.73
N SER A 19 2.73 -12.40 7.25
CA SER A 19 1.93 -12.42 6.02
C SER A 19 0.69 -11.53 6.11
N ASN A 20 -0.06 -11.62 7.22
CA ASN A 20 -1.26 -10.80 7.43
C ASN A 20 -0.90 -9.32 7.53
N VAL A 21 0.12 -8.98 8.33
CA VAL A 21 0.60 -7.60 8.47
C VAL A 21 1.04 -7.03 7.12
N THR A 22 1.78 -7.80 6.33
CA THR A 22 2.19 -7.40 4.97
C THR A 22 0.99 -7.16 4.06
N LYS A 23 -0.02 -8.03 4.12
CA LYS A 23 -1.27 -7.90 3.35
C LYS A 23 -2.01 -6.63 3.73
N GLU A 24 -2.19 -6.38 5.02
CA GLU A 24 -2.95 -5.23 5.52
C GLU A 24 -2.25 -3.90 5.20
N TYR A 25 -0.92 -3.82 5.30
CA TYR A 25 -0.21 -2.60 4.87
C TYR A 25 -0.38 -2.32 3.38
N TYR A 26 -0.36 -3.35 2.53
CA TYR A 26 -0.65 -3.15 1.11
C TYR A 26 -2.09 -2.70 0.87
N GLU A 27 -3.07 -3.25 1.59
CA GLU A 27 -4.47 -2.82 1.47
C GLU A 27 -4.65 -1.35 1.87
N ILE A 28 -4.01 -0.90 2.95
CA ILE A 28 -4.02 0.51 3.37
C ILE A 28 -3.44 1.41 2.27
N ILE A 29 -2.27 1.05 1.73
CA ILE A 29 -1.63 1.79 0.63
C ILE A 29 -2.55 1.82 -0.60
N ARG A 30 -3.16 0.69 -0.97
CA ARG A 30 -4.08 0.57 -2.09
C ARG A 30 -5.32 1.44 -1.90
N GLU A 31 -5.91 1.46 -0.71
CA GLU A 31 -7.08 2.27 -0.39
C GLU A 31 -6.74 3.76 -0.54
N LEU A 32 -5.62 4.21 0.02
CA LEU A 32 -5.15 5.59 -0.13
C LEU A 32 -4.91 5.97 -1.60
N MET A 33 -4.19 5.15 -2.37
CA MET A 33 -4.01 5.41 -3.81
C MET A 33 -5.36 5.46 -4.55
N THR A 34 -6.31 4.59 -4.17
CA THR A 34 -7.66 4.59 -4.78
C THR A 34 -8.40 5.88 -4.46
N ILE A 35 -8.31 6.39 -3.24
CA ILE A 35 -8.89 7.67 -2.85
C ILE A 35 -8.30 8.80 -3.69
N ILE A 36 -6.97 8.85 -3.83
CA ILE A 36 -6.27 9.84 -4.66
C ILE A 36 -6.79 9.80 -6.10
N LEU A 37 -6.86 8.61 -6.69
CA LEU A 37 -7.35 8.42 -8.06
C LEU A 37 -8.81 8.88 -8.22
N LEU A 38 -9.67 8.59 -7.23
CA LEU A 38 -11.06 9.03 -7.22
C LEU A 38 -11.21 10.55 -7.09
N LEU A 39 -10.39 11.18 -6.24
CA LEU A 39 -10.34 12.63 -6.09
C LEU A 39 -9.84 13.33 -7.36
N ASP A 40 -9.04 12.64 -8.17
CA ASP A 40 -8.67 13.10 -9.52
C ASP A 40 -9.74 12.84 -10.59
N GLY A 41 -10.89 12.25 -10.21
CA GLY A 41 -12.01 11.97 -11.12
C GLY A 41 -11.88 10.67 -11.92
N TYR A 42 -10.94 9.80 -11.56
CA TYR A 42 -10.69 8.54 -12.25
C TYR A 42 -11.02 7.31 -11.39
N LYS A 43 -11.15 6.16 -12.06
CA LYS A 43 -11.31 4.86 -11.40
C LYS A 43 -10.64 3.77 -12.21
N THR A 44 -9.97 2.85 -11.54
CA THR A 44 -9.49 1.60 -12.16
C THR A 44 -10.43 0.44 -11.82
N PHE A 45 -10.64 -0.46 -12.77
CA PHE A 45 -11.47 -1.66 -12.61
C PHE A 45 -10.91 -2.81 -13.45
N GLY A 46 -11.30 -4.05 -13.13
CA GLY A 46 -10.93 -5.25 -13.87
C GLY A 46 -9.50 -5.74 -13.60
N GLU A 47 -9.06 -6.69 -14.43
CA GLU A 47 -7.75 -7.32 -14.31
C GLU A 47 -6.63 -6.27 -14.44
N GLY A 48 -5.65 -6.32 -13.53
CA GLY A 48 -4.53 -5.38 -13.51
C GLY A 48 -4.85 -3.99 -12.94
N ALA A 49 -6.05 -3.78 -12.36
CA ALA A 49 -6.44 -2.49 -11.77
C ALA A 49 -5.40 -1.94 -10.78
N HIS A 50 -4.84 -2.80 -9.92
CA HIS A 50 -3.83 -2.40 -8.94
C HIS A 50 -2.53 -1.94 -9.60
N ARG A 51 -2.13 -2.56 -10.74
CA ARG A 51 -0.94 -2.14 -11.47
C ARG A 51 -1.18 -0.81 -12.17
N ARG A 52 -2.36 -0.61 -12.76
CA ARG A 52 -2.77 0.69 -13.34
C ARG A 52 -2.82 1.79 -12.29
N LEU A 53 -3.26 1.47 -11.07
CA LEU A 53 -3.27 2.40 -9.95
C LEU A 53 -1.87 2.89 -9.58
N ILE A 54 -0.88 1.98 -9.55
CA ILE A 54 0.52 2.33 -9.30
C ILE A 54 1.10 3.16 -10.44
N GLY A 55 0.85 2.75 -11.70
CA GLY A 55 1.31 3.51 -12.88
C GLY A 55 0.74 4.92 -12.93
N TYR A 56 -0.53 5.09 -12.58
CA TYR A 56 -1.14 6.41 -12.46
C TYR A 56 -0.42 7.28 -11.43
N LEU A 57 -0.06 6.72 -10.26
CA LEU A 57 0.68 7.43 -9.23
C LEU A 57 2.06 7.87 -9.75
N GLU A 58 2.80 6.98 -10.40
CA GLU A 58 4.12 7.27 -10.99
C GLU A 58 4.07 8.36 -12.09
N GLU A 59 3.04 8.31 -12.93
CA GLU A 59 2.86 9.25 -14.04
C GLU A 59 2.45 10.64 -13.55
N ASN A 60 1.57 10.74 -12.54
CA ASN A 60 0.92 11.99 -12.15
C ASN A 60 1.48 12.63 -10.86
N TYR A 61 2.15 11.86 -9.99
CA TYR A 61 2.67 12.36 -8.71
C TYR A 61 4.20 12.30 -8.67
N LYS A 62 4.85 13.31 -9.25
CA LYS A 62 6.33 13.39 -9.38
C LYS A 62 7.11 13.45 -8.07
N GLN A 63 6.42 13.66 -6.96
CA GLN A 63 7.02 13.57 -5.63
C GLN A 63 7.35 12.14 -5.21
N PHE A 64 6.77 11.11 -5.84
CA PHE A 64 7.19 9.72 -5.61
C PHE A 64 8.45 9.40 -6.40
N ASN A 65 9.46 8.86 -5.73
CA ASN A 65 10.66 8.37 -6.37
C ASN A 65 10.51 6.90 -6.81
N SER A 66 11.46 6.42 -7.63
CA SER A 66 11.44 5.05 -8.16
C SER A 66 11.51 3.97 -7.09
N TYR A 67 12.15 4.24 -5.95
CA TYR A 67 12.20 3.32 -4.81
C TYR A 67 10.82 3.15 -4.17
N GLU A 68 10.09 4.26 -3.94
CA GLU A 68 8.74 4.23 -3.39
C GLU A 68 7.76 3.49 -4.31
N ILE A 69 7.82 3.75 -5.63
CA ILE A 69 7.01 3.03 -6.62
C ILE A 69 7.34 1.53 -6.62
N SER A 70 8.64 1.18 -6.59
CA SER A 70 9.09 -0.21 -6.52
C SER A 70 8.66 -0.90 -5.22
N LEU A 71 8.66 -0.19 -4.09
CA LEU A 71 8.18 -0.69 -2.81
C LEU A 71 6.69 -1.04 -2.90
N ILE A 72 5.85 -0.15 -3.45
CA ILE A 72 4.41 -0.42 -3.64
C ILE A 72 4.20 -1.65 -4.52
N ASP A 73 4.91 -1.75 -5.65
CA ASP A 73 4.74 -2.88 -6.57
C ASP A 73 5.23 -4.20 -5.94
N SER A 74 6.32 -4.16 -5.17
CA SER A 74 6.79 -5.34 -4.43
C SER A 74 5.78 -5.83 -3.40
N LEU A 75 5.10 -4.91 -2.69
CA LEU A 75 4.03 -5.23 -1.75
C LEU A 75 2.81 -5.81 -2.47
N ARG A 76 2.43 -5.26 -3.63
CA ARG A 76 1.36 -5.82 -4.49
C ARG A 76 1.66 -7.27 -4.87
N ILE A 77 2.88 -7.52 -5.34
CA ILE A 77 3.30 -8.87 -5.77
C ILE A 77 3.28 -9.82 -4.56
N THR A 78 3.83 -9.42 -3.43
CA THR A 78 3.85 -10.24 -2.20
C THR A 78 2.45 -10.52 -1.68
N ARG A 79 1.57 -9.51 -1.63
CA ARG A 79 0.16 -9.67 -1.26
C ARG A 79 -0.57 -10.65 -2.17
N ASN A 80 -0.31 -10.60 -3.48
CA ASN A 80 -0.87 -11.56 -4.42
C ASN A 80 -0.36 -12.99 -4.15
N LYS A 81 0.93 -13.16 -3.90
CA LYS A 81 1.49 -14.47 -3.51
C LYS A 81 0.86 -15.00 -2.23
N ILE A 82 0.65 -14.15 -1.21
CA ILE A 82 -0.03 -14.55 0.03
C ILE A 82 -1.46 -15.00 -0.27
N SER A 83 -2.21 -14.20 -1.04
CA SER A 83 -3.65 -14.40 -1.23
C SER A 83 -3.99 -15.55 -2.18
N TYR A 84 -3.20 -15.73 -3.25
CA TYR A 84 -3.50 -16.71 -4.30
C TYR A 84 -2.66 -17.99 -4.19
N ASN A 85 -1.49 -17.92 -3.55
CA ASN A 85 -0.56 -19.05 -3.50
C ASN A 85 -0.29 -19.54 -2.07
N GLY A 86 -0.94 -18.95 -1.04
CA GLY A 86 -0.69 -19.30 0.36
C GLY A 86 0.74 -19.00 0.82
N PHE A 87 1.42 -18.04 0.18
CA PHE A 87 2.82 -17.73 0.46
C PHE A 87 3.02 -17.19 1.88
N PHE A 88 4.01 -17.75 2.58
CA PHE A 88 4.43 -17.28 3.90
C PHE A 88 5.51 -16.21 3.78
N VAL A 89 5.33 -15.11 4.51
CA VAL A 89 6.30 -14.02 4.60
C VAL A 89 7.07 -14.16 5.90
N GLU A 90 8.39 -14.20 5.81
CA GLU A 90 9.29 -14.13 6.97
C GLU A 90 9.11 -12.80 7.71
N GLU A 91 9.15 -12.81 9.05
CA GLU A 91 9.02 -11.58 9.86
C GLU A 91 10.05 -10.51 9.47
N THR A 92 11.27 -10.93 9.14
CA THR A 92 12.36 -10.03 8.75
C THR A 92 12.07 -9.28 7.45
N TYR A 93 11.25 -9.85 6.56
CA TYR A 93 10.88 -9.20 5.30
C TYR A 93 10.13 -7.90 5.55
N ILE A 94 9.15 -7.93 6.47
CA ILE A 94 8.29 -6.79 6.75
C ILE A 94 8.96 -5.83 7.72
N GLN A 95 9.69 -6.33 8.72
CA GLN A 95 10.44 -5.50 9.66
C GLN A 95 11.42 -4.56 8.95
N ARG A 96 12.16 -5.06 7.94
CA ARG A 96 13.13 -4.26 7.17
C ARG A 96 12.50 -3.15 6.31
N LYS A 97 11.21 -3.25 6.00
CA LYS A 97 10.49 -2.29 5.15
C LYS A 97 9.52 -1.42 5.93
N LEU A 98 9.30 -1.72 7.21
CA LEU A 98 8.23 -1.15 8.01
C LEU A 98 8.34 0.38 8.06
N GLU A 99 9.53 0.91 8.29
CA GLU A 99 9.74 2.35 8.34
C GLU A 99 9.39 3.02 7.00
N ASP A 100 9.84 2.46 5.88
CA ASP A 100 9.55 2.99 4.55
C ASP A 100 8.06 2.88 4.19
N ILE A 101 7.41 1.79 4.59
CA ILE A 101 5.96 1.60 4.45
C ILE A 101 5.19 2.69 5.20
N LEU A 102 5.59 2.98 6.44
CA LEU A 102 4.92 4.00 7.26
C LEU A 102 5.17 5.41 6.69
N LYS A 103 6.39 5.71 6.22
CA LYS A 103 6.69 6.97 5.51
C LYS A 103 5.82 7.13 4.26
N LEU A 104 5.70 6.06 3.48
CA LEU A 104 4.88 6.04 2.27
C LEU A 104 3.38 6.25 2.59
N ILE A 105 2.85 5.59 3.62
CA ILE A 105 1.46 5.78 4.06
C ILE A 105 1.23 7.24 4.47
N ASN A 106 2.14 7.83 5.25
CA ASN A 106 2.02 9.23 5.65
C ASN A 106 2.04 10.16 4.44
N LYS A 107 2.95 9.94 3.48
CA LYS A 107 3.01 10.72 2.24
C LYS A 107 1.72 10.64 1.44
N LEU A 108 1.13 9.44 1.30
CA LEU A 108 -0.16 9.25 0.64
C LEU A 108 -1.31 9.96 1.40
N LYS A 109 -1.28 9.93 2.74
CA LYS A 109 -2.28 10.64 3.58
C LYS A 109 -2.21 12.15 3.40
N GLU A 110 -1.02 12.74 3.34
CA GLU A 110 -0.86 14.18 3.10
C GLU A 110 -1.46 14.58 1.75
N ILE A 111 -1.22 13.80 0.68
CA ILE A 111 -1.84 14.05 -0.64
C ILE A 111 -3.37 14.00 -0.56
N VAL A 112 -3.92 13.00 0.12
CA VAL A 112 -5.37 12.90 0.29
C VAL A 112 -5.92 14.11 1.03
N LYS A 113 -5.23 14.57 2.07
CA LYS A 113 -5.62 15.74 2.85
C LYS A 113 -5.59 17.02 1.99
N GLU A 114 -4.50 17.25 1.27
CA GLU A 114 -4.33 18.40 0.33
C GLU A 114 -5.41 18.47 -0.75
N LYS A 115 -6.09 17.36 -1.05
CA LYS A 115 -7.15 17.29 -2.06
C LYS A 115 -8.57 17.46 -1.50
N ILE A 116 -8.74 17.27 -0.20
CA ILE A 116 -10.02 17.39 0.49
C ILE A 116 -10.19 18.79 1.08
N ASP A 117 -9.08 19.41 1.50
CA ASP A 117 -9.00 20.80 1.96
C ASP A 117 -9.14 21.80 0.79
#